data_AF-A0A1G5Q0G1-F1
#
_entry.id   AF-A0A1G5Q0G1-F1
#
_cell.length_a   1.000
_cell.length_b   1.000
_cell.length_c   1.000
_cell.angle_alpha   90.00
_cell.angle_beta   90.00
_cell.angle_gamma   90.00
#
_symmetry.space_group_name_H-M   'P 1'
#
loop_
_entity.id
_entity.type
_entity.pdbx_description
1 polymer ?
#
loop_
_entity_poly.entity_id
_entity_poly.type
_entity_poly.pdbx_seq_one_letter_code
_entity_poly.pdbx_strand_id
1 'polypeptide(L)' 'MEAWEWVLVLLAGLSAVFVMGANIWAIFDVLRQDGLDQIARILWVLLFFVVPLFGVVVWLYAKPRLTNMSGGIRLRRTL' A
#
# COMPACT_ATOMS: atom_id res chain seq x y z
N MET A 1 19.75 12.46 -13.97
CA MET A 1 18.38 11.96 -13.79
C MET A 1 17.62 12.28 -15.05
N GLU A 2 17.08 11.28 -15.71
CA GLU A 2 16.37 11.42 -16.98
C GLU A 2 14.97 11.99 -16.75
N ALA A 3 14.39 12.67 -17.74
CA ALA A 3 13.07 13.30 -17.64
C ALA A 3 11.95 12.30 -17.26
N TRP A 4 12.11 11.04 -17.65
CA TRP A 4 11.19 9.95 -17.33
C TRP A 4 11.17 9.58 -15.83
N GLU A 5 12.31 9.69 -15.14
CA GLU A 5 12.40 9.34 -13.71
C GLU A 5 11.56 10.30 -12.86
N TRP A 6 11.53 11.58 -13.24
CA TRP A 6 10.69 12.59 -12.60
C TRP A 6 9.19 12.29 -12.72
N VAL A 7 8.76 11.73 -13.86
CA VAL A 7 7.37 11.31 -14.07
C VAL A 7 6.99 10.20 -13.08
N LEU A 8 7.87 9.21 -12.89
CA LEU A 8 7.65 8.12 -11.94
C LEU A 8 7.61 8.61 -10.49
N VAL A 9 8.52 9.51 -10.11
CA VAL A 9 8.55 10.11 -8.77
C VAL A 9 7.26 10.89 -8.49
N LEU A 10 6.77 11.67 -9.46
CA LEU A 10 5.50 12.40 -9.33
C LEU A 10 4.32 11.44 -9.20
N LEU A 11 4.24 10.40 -10.04
CA LEU A 11 3.18 9.38 -9.95
C LEU A 11 3.19 8.64 -8.61
N ALA A 12 4.37 8.28 -8.09
CA ALA A 12 4.51 7.62 -6.80
C ALA A 12 4.07 8.54 -5.65
N GLY A 13 4.51 9.81 -5.68
CA GLY A 13 4.10 10.80 -4.68
C GLY A 13 2.61 11.09 -4.71
N LEU A 14 2.04 11.30 -5.89
CA LEU A 14 0.61 11.59 -6.07
C LEU A 14 -0.26 10.41 -5.64
N SER A 15 0.12 9.19 -6.02
CA SER A 15 -0.61 7.97 -5.64
C SER A 15 -0.56 7.73 -4.13
N ALA A 16 0.57 7.95 -3.48
CA ALA A 16 0.67 7.82 -2.02
C ALA A 16 -0.24 8.81 -1.29
N VAL A 17 -0.23 10.09 -1.69
CA VAL A 17 -1.11 11.13 -1.13
C VAL A 17 -2.58 10.80 -1.40
N PHE A 18 -2.90 10.36 -2.63
CA PHE A 18 -4.25 9.98 -3.01
C PHE A 18 -4.77 8.81 -2.18
N VAL A 19 -4.00 7.74 -2.03
CA VAL A 19 -4.41 6.55 -1.25
C VAL A 19 -4.62 6.92 0.21
N MET A 20 -3.73 7.73 0.80
CA MET A 20 -3.89 8.19 2.18
C MET A 20 -5.14 9.07 2.35
N GLY A 21 -5.32 10.04 1.44
CA GLY A 21 -6.48 10.93 1.45
C GLY A 21 -7.80 10.19 1.24
N ALA A 22 -7.83 9.22 0.32
CA ALA A 22 -8.98 8.38 0.06
C ALA A 22 -9.34 7.50 1.27
N ASN A 23 -8.36 6.95 1.98
CA ASN A 23 -8.59 6.21 3.23
C ASN A 23 -9.24 7.08 4.32
N ILE A 24 -8.74 8.31 4.51
CA ILE A 24 -9.29 9.24 5.51
C ILE A 24 -10.70 9.68 5.10
N TRP A 25 -10.89 10.02 3.82
CA TRP A 25 -12.18 10.47 3.29
C TRP A 25 -13.25 9.38 3.39
N ALA A 26 -12.90 8.13 3.11
CA ALA A 26 -13.75 6.97 3.29
C ALA A 26 -14.37 6.88 4.70
N ILE A 27 -13.59 7.17 5.74
CA ILE A 27 -14.07 7.18 7.13
C ILE A 27 -15.09 8.32 7.32
N PHE A 28 -14.78 9.53 6.85
CA PHE A 28 -15.70 10.66 6.97
C PHE A 28 -16.99 10.49 6.17
N ASP A 29 -16.92 9.88 5.00
CA ASP A 29 -18.07 9.62 4.13
C ASP A 29 -19.10 8.72 4.82
N VAL A 30 -18.66 7.62 5.45
CA VAL A 30 -19.56 6.73 6.22
C VAL A 30 -20.11 7.40 7.48
N LEU A 31 -19.30 8.20 8.17
CA LEU A 31 -19.74 8.92 9.37
C LEU A 31 -20.78 10.00 9.05
N ARG A 32 -20.67 10.67 7.90
CA ARG A 32 -21.57 11.75 7.47
C ARG A 32 -22.87 11.27 6.81
N GLN A 33 -22.98 9.98 6.49
CA GLN A 33 -24.21 9.45 5.92
C GLN A 33 -25.28 9.30 7.02
N ASP A 34 -26.16 10.30 7.11
CA ASP A 34 -27.24 10.40 8.11
C ASP A 34 -28.46 9.52 7.78
N GLY A 35 -28.66 9.17 6.51
CA GLY A 35 -29.76 8.32 6.04
C GLY A 35 -29.42 6.83 5.92
N LEU A 36 -28.26 6.41 6.42
CA LEU A 36 -27.79 5.04 6.26
C LEU A 36 -28.44 4.13 7.29
N ASP A 37 -29.17 3.13 6.80
CA ASP A 37 -29.71 2.06 7.64
C ASP A 37 -28.58 1.37 8.42
N GLN A 38 -28.89 0.90 9.63
CA GLN A 38 -27.89 0.41 10.57
C GLN A 38 -27.08 -0.76 10.00
N ILE A 39 -27.72 -1.63 9.21
CA ILE A 39 -27.08 -2.77 8.53
C ILE A 39 -26.11 -2.28 7.45
N ALA A 40 -26.48 -1.25 6.68
CA ALA A 40 -25.63 -0.68 5.66
C ALA A 40 -24.38 -0.04 6.27
N ARG A 41 -24.51 0.66 7.41
CA ARG A 41 -23.37 1.22 8.13
C ARG A 41 -22.40 0.13 8.63
N ILE A 42 -22.93 -0.98 9.14
CA ILE A 42 -22.11 -2.14 9.55
C ILE A 42 -21.40 -2.78 8.35
N LEU A 43 -22.09 -2.95 7.22
CA LEU A 43 -21.48 -3.45 5.99
C LEU A 43 -20.33 -2.58 5.50
N TRP A 44 -20.47 -1.26 5.54
CA TRP A 44 -19.40 -0.32 5.16
C TRP A 44 -18.21 -0.36 6.10
N VAL A 45 -18.44 -0.42 7.41
CA VAL A 45 -17.35 -0.58 8.39
C VAL A 45 -16.63 -1.91 8.18
N LEU A 46 -17.38 -2.99 7.95
CA LEU A 46 -16.81 -4.32 7.67
C LEU A 46 -15.99 -4.31 6.38
N LEU A 47 -16.47 -3.64 5.33
CA LEU A 47 -15.74 -3.47 4.08
C LEU A 47 -14.38 -2.77 4.29
N PHE A 48 -14.36 -1.66 5.04
CA PHE A 48 -13.12 -0.96 5.36
C PHE A 48 -12.17 -1.76 6.26
N PHE A 49 -12.67 -2.77 6.99
CA PHE A 49 -11.82 -3.69 7.74
C PHE A 49 -11.27 -4.81 6.84
N VAL A 50 -12.08 -5.29 5.91
CA VAL A 50 -11.74 -6.39 4.99
C VAL A 50 -10.71 -5.95 3.95
N VAL A 51 -10.84 -4.76 3.36
CA VAL A 51 -9.89 -4.20 2.38
C VAL A 51 -8.42 -4.19 2.87
N PRO A 52 -8.09 -3.64 4.05
CA PRO A 52 -6.72 -3.66 4.57
C PRO A 52 -6.26 -5.08 4.92
N LEU A 53 -7.15 -5.96 5.44
CA LEU A 53 -6.81 -7.37 5.62
C LEU A 53 -6.43 -8.04 4.30
N PHE A 54 -7.20 -7.81 3.23
CA PHE A 54 -6.87 -8.31 1.89
C PHE A 54 -5.55 -7.72 1.38
N GLY A 55 -5.27 -6.44 1.63
CA GLY A 55 -3.99 -5.82 1.29
C GLY A 55 -2.79 -6.52 1.96
N VAL A 56 -2.91 -6.87 3.24
CA VAL A 56 -1.89 -7.65 3.97
C VAL A 56 -1.75 -9.05 3.39
N VAL A 57 -2.87 -9.73 3.11
CA VAL A 57 -2.86 -11.08 2.53
C VAL A 57 -2.16 -11.07 1.17
N VAL A 58 -2.55 -10.16 0.27
CA VAL A 58 -1.93 -9.99 -1.04
C VAL A 58 -0.44 -9.67 -0.89
N TRP A 59 -0.06 -8.77 0.02
CA TRP A 59 1.35 -8.47 0.28
C TRP A 59 2.14 -9.69 0.74
N LEU A 60 1.59 -10.54 1.62
CA LEU A 60 2.28 -11.76 2.06
C LEU A 60 2.60 -12.70 0.91
N TYR A 61 1.69 -12.84 -0.06
CA TYR A 61 1.90 -13.67 -1.25
C TYR A 61 2.77 -12.99 -2.31
N ALA A 62 2.61 -11.68 -2.50
CA ALA A 62 3.38 -10.88 -3.45
C ALA A 62 4.76 -10.45 -2.91
N LYS A 63 5.06 -10.74 -1.62
CA LYS A 63 6.28 -10.29 -0.96
C LYS A 63 7.49 -10.82 -1.74
N PRO A 64 8.32 -9.92 -2.32
CA PRO A 64 9.50 -10.36 -3.06
C PRO A 64 10.46 -11.04 -2.09
N ARG A 65 10.71 -12.34 -2.33
CA ARG A 65 11.75 -13.07 -1.62
C ARG A 65 13.09 -12.56 -2.14
N LEU A 66 13.75 -11.70 -1.37
CA LEU A 66 15.15 -11.37 -1.60
C LEU A 66 15.93 -12.67 -1.42
N THR A 67 16.20 -13.35 -2.54
CA THR A 67 17.06 -14.53 -2.56
C THR A 67 18.44 -14.02 -2.20
N ASN A 68 18.91 -14.35 -1.00
CA ASN A 68 20.25 -14.04 -0.54
C ASN A 68 21.25 -14.50 -1.60
N MET A 69 21.76 -13.56 -2.39
CA MET A 69 22.95 -13.78 -3.20
C MET A 69 24.12 -13.85 -2.23
N SER A 70 24.31 -15.00 -1.59
CA SER A 70 25.58 -15.39 -0.99
C SER A 70 26.58 -15.69 -2.11
N GLY A 71 26.90 -14.67 -2.91
CA GLY A 71 27.96 -14.69 -3.90
C GLY A 71 29.27 -14.40 -3.17
N GLY A 72 30.07 -15.46 -2.96
CA GLY A 72 31.31 -15.40 -2.18
C GLY A 72 32.22 -14.24 -2.56
N ILE A 73 32.37 -13.30 -1.64
CA ILE A 73 33.46 -12.32 -1.64
C ILE A 73 34.74 -13.13 -1.37
N ARG A 74 35.41 -13.58 -2.44
CA ARG A 74 36.80 -14.06 -2.33
C ARG A 74 37.65 -12.86 -1.94
N LEU A 75 37.95 -12.77 -0.65
CA LEU A 75 38.97 -11.87 -0.12
C LEU A 75 40.32 -12.24 -0.77
N ARG A 76 40.71 -11.48 -1.79
CA ARG A 76 42.04 -11.60 -2.39
C ARG A 76 43.04 -11.04 -1.38
N ARG A 77 43.69 -11.94 -0.65
CA ARG A 77 44.89 -11.66 0.14
C ARG A 77 46.00 -11.31 -0.84
N THR A 78 46.32 -10.03 -0.99
CA THR A 78 47.57 -9.56 -1.59
C THR A 78 48.53 -9.27 -0.46
N LEU A 79 49.57 -10.12 -0.38
CA LEU A 79 50.81 -9.86 0.33
C LEU A 79 51.55 -8.69 -0.32
#